data_AF-A0A4Q1USE1-F1
#
_entry.id   AF-A0A4Q1USE1-F1
#
_cell.length_a   1.000
_cell.length_b   1.000
_cell.length_c   1.000
_cell.angle_alpha   90.00
_cell.angle_beta   90.00
_cell.angle_gamma   90.00
#
_symmetry.space_group_name_H-M   'P 1'
#
loop_
_entity.id
_entity.type
_entity.pdbx_description
1 polymer ?
#
loop_
_entity_poly.entity_id
_entity_poly.type
_entity_poly.pdbx_seq_one_letter_code
_entity_poly.pdbx_strand_id
1 'polypeptide(L)'
;MIAISNDAPLNKAITLMLQYDFSQLPVMQGERDVKGVITWKSIGLKLAMGQKCVSVGDCREEIRIIDSNRTLFEAIPTIVEFGYTLVRNQQDRRITGIITASDLSLQFQSLSEPFLLLREIELHIRRILGKKVTESDFQILEGAAPSNRKVSQIEELTLGQYIRLFQHPDIWTKLALSIDATEFVQLLDQVREIRNEVMHFDRDPMTKDQLDTLKRATRFMQHLYEFIPSH
;
A
#
# COMPACT_ATOMS: atom_id res chain seq x y z
N MET A 1 8.07 -19.65 -11.36
CA MET A 1 7.04 -20.52 -10.76
C MET A 1 7.59 -21.94 -10.69
N ILE A 2 7.46 -22.62 -9.54
CA ILE A 2 7.82 -24.04 -9.42
C ILE A 2 6.52 -24.84 -9.46
N ALA A 3 6.47 -25.87 -10.31
CA ALA A 3 5.35 -26.80 -10.41
C ALA A 3 5.80 -28.21 -10.04
N ILE A 4 4.84 -29.08 -9.73
CA ILE A 4 5.10 -30.46 -9.34
C ILE A 4 4.21 -31.45 -10.10
N SER A 5 4.73 -32.65 -10.37
CA SER A 5 3.94 -33.73 -10.99
C SER A 5 2.90 -34.28 -10.00
N ASN A 6 1.78 -34.77 -10.53
CA ASN A 6 0.72 -35.40 -9.74
C ASN A 6 1.20 -36.67 -9.01
N ASP A 7 2.10 -37.40 -9.64
CA ASP A 7 2.70 -38.67 -9.22
C ASP A 7 3.98 -38.49 -8.38
N ALA A 8 4.40 -37.24 -8.14
CA ALA A 8 5.52 -36.96 -7.25
C ALA A 8 5.20 -37.39 -5.80
N PRO A 9 6.19 -37.86 -5.03
CA PRO A 9 5.97 -38.22 -3.64
C PRO A 9 5.69 -36.96 -2.81
N LEU A 10 4.82 -37.08 -1.80
CA LEU A 10 4.37 -35.94 -0.98
C LEU A 10 5.54 -35.21 -0.31
N ASN A 11 6.54 -35.95 0.17
CA ASN A 11 7.73 -35.36 0.82
C ASN A 11 8.52 -34.43 -0.10
N LYS A 12 8.51 -34.65 -1.42
CA LYS A 12 9.12 -33.76 -2.40
C LYS A 12 8.37 -32.43 -2.47
N ALA A 13 7.03 -32.46 -2.45
CA ALA A 13 6.21 -31.25 -2.41
C ALA A 13 6.50 -30.45 -1.14
N ILE A 14 6.47 -31.11 0.03
CA ILE A 14 6.78 -30.52 1.33
C ILE A 14 8.17 -29.88 1.32
N THR A 15 9.17 -30.59 0.79
CA THR A 15 10.56 -30.07 0.71
C THR A 15 10.64 -28.82 -0.14
N LEU A 16 10.01 -28.80 -1.33
CA LEU A 16 9.97 -27.61 -2.18
C LEU A 16 9.24 -26.45 -1.50
N MET A 17 8.11 -26.73 -0.84
CA MET A 17 7.35 -25.71 -0.11
C MET A 17 8.16 -25.09 1.03
N LEU A 18 8.91 -25.89 1.79
CA LEU A 18 9.81 -25.39 2.84
C LEU A 18 11.02 -24.65 2.27
N GLN A 19 11.67 -25.19 1.25
CA GLN A 19 12.90 -24.62 0.68
C GLN A 19 12.69 -23.23 0.08
N TYR A 20 11.55 -23.03 -0.58
CA TYR A 20 11.23 -21.80 -1.30
C TYR A 20 10.19 -20.93 -0.59
N ASP A 21 9.83 -21.29 0.64
CA ASP A 21 8.81 -20.61 1.45
C ASP A 21 7.48 -20.42 0.71
N PHE A 22 7.02 -21.50 0.05
CA PHE A 22 5.77 -21.51 -0.70
C PHE A 22 4.63 -22.14 0.10
N SER A 23 3.47 -21.50 0.06
CA SER A 23 2.23 -22.01 0.66
C SER A 23 1.45 -22.96 -0.25
N GLN A 24 1.81 -22.97 -1.54
CA GLN A 24 1.17 -23.79 -2.56
C GLN A 24 2.11 -24.11 -3.72
N LEU A 25 1.87 -25.25 -4.37
CA LEU A 25 2.50 -25.63 -5.63
C LEU A 25 1.43 -26.05 -6.65
N PRO A 26 1.44 -25.49 -7.87
CA PRO A 26 0.60 -25.99 -8.95
C PRO A 26 1.04 -27.40 -9.35
N VAL A 27 0.05 -28.28 -9.48
CA VAL A 27 0.24 -29.65 -9.94
C VAL A 27 0.02 -29.68 -11.44
N MET A 28 1.08 -29.90 -12.20
CA MET A 28 1.08 -29.71 -13.66
C MET A 28 1.76 -30.87 -14.39
N GLN A 29 1.34 -31.09 -15.64
CA GLN A 29 1.97 -31.99 -16.60
C GLN A 29 2.37 -31.18 -17.85
N GLY A 30 3.58 -30.60 -17.83
CA GLY A 30 3.99 -29.60 -18.84
C GLY A 30 3.34 -28.23 -18.61
N GLU A 31 3.47 -27.31 -19.58
CA GLU A 31 3.14 -25.88 -19.39
C GLU A 31 1.64 -25.54 -19.50
N ARG A 32 0.82 -26.46 -20.03
CA ARG A 32 -0.60 -26.21 -20.38
C ARG A 32 -1.60 -27.05 -19.59
N ASP A 33 -1.15 -28.16 -19.01
CA ASP A 33 -2.02 -29.12 -18.35
C ASP A 33 -1.88 -28.99 -16.84
N VAL A 34 -2.88 -28.36 -16.22
CA VAL A 34 -2.93 -28.16 -14.78
C VAL A 34 -3.93 -29.16 -14.21
N LYS A 35 -3.43 -30.07 -13.37
CA LYS A 35 -4.25 -31.07 -12.70
C LYS A 35 -4.88 -30.52 -11.42
N GLY A 36 -4.22 -29.60 -10.74
CA GLY A 36 -4.72 -29.07 -9.47
C GLY A 36 -3.67 -28.26 -8.76
N VAL A 37 -3.87 -28.08 -7.45
CA VAL A 37 -2.89 -27.48 -6.55
C VAL A 37 -2.62 -28.43 -5.39
N ILE A 38 -1.45 -28.33 -4.78
CA ILE A 38 -1.22 -28.84 -3.43
C ILE A 38 -0.86 -27.67 -2.52
N THR A 39 -1.47 -27.60 -1.33
CA THR A 39 -1.29 -26.50 -0.37
C THR A 39 -1.02 -27.05 1.03
N TRP A 40 -0.47 -26.23 1.94
CA TRP A 40 -0.33 -26.64 3.34
C TRP A 40 -1.69 -26.99 3.96
N LYS A 41 -2.74 -26.25 3.58
CA LYS A 41 -4.12 -26.50 4.01
C LYS A 41 -4.61 -27.88 3.54
N SER A 42 -4.39 -28.22 2.27
CA SER A 42 -4.86 -29.49 1.70
C SER A 42 -4.14 -30.69 2.32
N ILE A 43 -2.83 -30.57 2.53
CA ILE A 43 -2.00 -31.57 3.21
C ILE A 43 -2.48 -31.75 4.65
N GLY A 44 -2.57 -30.65 5.41
CA GLY A 44 -2.96 -30.67 6.82
C GLY A 44 -4.36 -31.25 7.03
N LEU A 45 -5.34 -30.80 6.22
CA LEU A 45 -6.73 -31.29 6.31
C LEU A 45 -6.81 -32.80 6.05
N LYS A 46 -6.21 -33.28 4.96
CA LYS A 46 -6.31 -34.69 4.57
C LYS A 46 -5.60 -35.60 5.57
N LEU A 47 -4.42 -35.22 6.05
CA LEU A 47 -3.71 -35.96 7.09
C LEU A 47 -4.48 -35.96 8.42
N ALA A 48 -5.07 -34.83 8.82
CA ALA A 48 -5.87 -34.73 10.04
C ALA A 48 -7.15 -35.59 9.98
N MET A 49 -7.71 -35.79 8.78
CA MET A 49 -8.82 -36.70 8.54
C MET A 49 -8.40 -38.17 8.41
N GLY A 50 -7.12 -38.50 8.65
CA GLY A 50 -6.60 -39.87 8.60
C GLY A 50 -6.38 -40.42 7.18
N GLN A 51 -6.39 -39.56 6.14
CA GLN A 51 -6.08 -40.00 4.79
C GLN A 51 -4.58 -40.27 4.63
N LYS A 52 -4.24 -41.32 3.89
CA LYS A 52 -2.85 -41.63 3.51
C LYS A 52 -2.51 -40.87 2.25
N CYS A 53 -1.77 -39.76 2.37
CA CYS A 53 -1.21 -39.07 1.23
C CYS A 53 0.21 -39.56 0.94
N VAL A 54 0.38 -40.42 -0.07
CA VAL A 54 1.68 -40.95 -0.48
C VAL A 54 2.25 -40.07 -1.61
N SER A 55 1.39 -39.69 -2.54
CA SER A 55 1.67 -38.84 -3.67
C SER A 55 1.02 -37.46 -3.53
N VAL A 56 1.47 -36.52 -4.36
CA VAL A 56 0.85 -35.20 -4.50
C VAL A 56 -0.63 -35.31 -4.90
N GLY A 57 -0.96 -36.24 -5.80
CA GLY A 57 -2.31 -36.45 -6.29
C GLY A 57 -3.31 -36.85 -5.20
N ASP A 58 -2.85 -37.57 -4.17
CA ASP A 58 -3.69 -37.95 -3.02
C ASP A 58 -4.10 -36.72 -2.21
N CYS A 59 -3.21 -35.74 -2.14
CA CYS A 59 -3.36 -34.55 -1.33
C CYS A 59 -3.76 -33.27 -2.10
N ARG A 60 -3.92 -33.35 -3.42
CA ARG A 60 -4.28 -32.20 -4.27
C ARG A 60 -5.71 -31.74 -4.09
N GLU A 61 -5.96 -30.49 -4.47
CA GLU A 61 -7.26 -29.86 -4.59
C GLU A 61 -7.46 -29.29 -5.99
N GLU A 62 -8.69 -28.91 -6.31
CA GLU A 62 -8.99 -28.18 -7.54
C GLU A 62 -8.30 -26.82 -7.56
N ILE A 63 -7.78 -26.44 -8.72
CA ILE A 63 -7.08 -25.18 -8.91
C ILE A 63 -8.00 -24.10 -9.45
N ARG A 64 -7.72 -22.85 -9.09
CA ARG A 64 -8.41 -21.67 -9.62
C ARG A 64 -7.53 -21.00 -10.66
N ILE A 65 -8.08 -20.81 -11.86
CA ILE A 65 -7.37 -20.27 -13.02
C ILE A 65 -8.18 -19.10 -13.59
N ILE A 66 -7.49 -18.02 -13.90
CA ILE A 66 -8.04 -16.82 -14.53
C ILE A 66 -7.24 -16.54 -15.81
N ASP A 67 -7.92 -16.13 -16.88
CA ASP A 67 -7.25 -15.76 -18.13
C ASP A 67 -6.61 -14.37 -18.04
N SER A 68 -5.46 -14.19 -18.70
CA SER A 68 -4.61 -12.99 -18.59
C SER A 68 -5.24 -11.69 -19.12
N ASN A 69 -6.37 -11.78 -19.82
CA ASN A 69 -7.12 -10.63 -20.33
C ASN A 69 -8.14 -10.08 -19.32
N ARG A 70 -8.33 -10.75 -18.18
CA ARG A 70 -9.24 -10.30 -17.14
C ARG A 70 -8.59 -9.26 -16.24
N THR A 71 -9.43 -8.43 -15.64
CA THR A 71 -8.97 -7.39 -14.74
C THR A 71 -8.52 -7.96 -13.39
N LEU A 72 -7.63 -7.24 -12.70
CA LEU A 72 -7.24 -7.60 -11.33
C LEU A 72 -8.46 -7.67 -10.39
N PHE A 73 -9.43 -6.75 -10.55
CA PHE A 73 -10.65 -6.71 -9.74
C PHE A 73 -11.48 -7.99 -9.84
N GLU A 74 -11.52 -8.63 -11.01
CA GLU A 74 -12.18 -9.94 -11.16
C GLU A 74 -11.42 -11.06 -10.43
N ALA A 75 -10.11 -10.95 -10.27
CA ALA A 75 -9.29 -11.95 -9.59
C ALA A 75 -9.34 -11.83 -8.06
N ILE A 76 -9.59 -10.63 -7.52
CA ILE A 76 -9.56 -10.35 -6.08
C ILE A 76 -10.45 -11.32 -5.28
N PRO A 77 -11.74 -11.56 -5.59
CA PRO A 77 -12.57 -12.46 -4.79
C PRO A 77 -11.99 -13.87 -4.68
N THR A 78 -11.43 -14.38 -5.78
CA THR A 78 -10.79 -15.70 -5.82
C THR A 78 -9.52 -15.72 -4.95
N ILE A 79 -8.68 -14.69 -5.05
CA ILE A 79 -7.45 -14.60 -4.26
C ILE A 79 -7.77 -14.45 -2.77
N VAL A 80 -8.81 -13.70 -2.41
CA VAL A 80 -9.24 -13.53 -1.01
C VAL A 80 -9.77 -14.83 -0.43
N GLU A 81 -10.58 -15.58 -1.19
CA GLU A 81 -11.18 -16.83 -0.70
C GLU A 81 -10.17 -17.98 -0.63
N PHE A 82 -9.30 -18.13 -1.63
CA PHE A 82 -8.41 -19.29 -1.78
C PHE A 82 -6.94 -18.99 -1.48
N GLY A 83 -6.57 -17.73 -1.30
CA GLY A 83 -5.20 -17.26 -1.07
C GLY A 83 -4.37 -17.08 -2.34
N TYR A 84 -4.84 -17.57 -3.48
CA TYR A 84 -4.12 -17.51 -4.76
C TYR A 84 -5.02 -17.72 -5.98
N THR A 85 -4.48 -17.45 -7.16
CA THR A 85 -5.02 -17.87 -8.46
C THR A 85 -3.90 -18.07 -9.48
N LEU A 86 -4.06 -19.00 -10.42
CA LEU A 86 -3.14 -19.12 -11.56
C LEU A 86 -3.59 -18.21 -12.70
N VAL A 87 -2.62 -17.63 -13.40
CA VAL A 87 -2.86 -16.85 -14.61
C VAL A 87 -2.53 -17.71 -15.82
N ARG A 88 -3.48 -17.78 -16.75
CA ARG A 88 -3.33 -18.46 -18.02
C ARG A 88 -3.32 -17.46 -19.16
N ASN A 89 -2.37 -17.57 -20.06
CA ASN A 89 -2.39 -16.81 -21.30
C ASN A 89 -3.59 -17.25 -22.14
N GLN A 90 -4.44 -16.30 -22.52
CA GLN A 90 -5.66 -16.58 -23.27
C GLN A 90 -5.39 -17.20 -24.65
N GLN A 91 -4.29 -16.81 -25.32
CA GLN A 91 -4.00 -17.21 -26.70
C GLN A 91 -3.42 -18.62 -26.79
N ASP A 92 -2.38 -18.93 -26.02
CA ASP A 92 -1.64 -20.20 -26.12
C ASP A 92 -1.92 -21.18 -24.98
N ARG A 93 -2.82 -20.79 -24.06
CA ARG A 93 -3.28 -21.57 -22.89
C ARG A 93 -2.18 -21.96 -21.90
N ARG A 94 -0.99 -21.37 -21.98
CA ARG A 94 0.08 -21.63 -21.01
C ARG A 94 -0.16 -20.92 -19.70
N ILE A 95 0.24 -21.54 -18.60
CA ILE A 95 0.25 -20.87 -17.29
C ILE A 95 1.44 -19.93 -17.25
N THR A 96 1.16 -18.64 -17.09
CA THR A 96 2.19 -17.59 -17.07
C THR A 96 2.69 -17.33 -15.65
N GLY A 97 1.89 -17.65 -14.64
CA GLY A 97 2.29 -17.48 -13.26
C GLY A 97 1.17 -17.74 -12.26
N ILE A 98 1.47 -17.44 -11.00
CA ILE A 98 0.55 -17.46 -9.87
C ILE A 98 0.49 -16.05 -9.29
N ILE A 99 -0.70 -15.62 -8.90
CA ILE A 99 -0.92 -14.40 -8.11
C ILE A 99 -1.45 -14.83 -6.76
N THR A 100 -0.86 -14.31 -5.70
CA THR A 100 -1.17 -14.64 -4.31
C THR A 100 -1.78 -13.46 -3.58
N ALA A 101 -2.35 -13.72 -2.40
CA ALA A 101 -2.78 -12.66 -1.50
C ALA A 101 -1.63 -11.71 -1.13
N SER A 102 -0.40 -12.22 -0.97
CA SER A 102 0.78 -11.40 -0.71
C SER A 102 1.10 -10.45 -1.86
N ASP A 103 1.02 -10.92 -3.11
CA ASP A 103 1.23 -10.07 -4.29
C ASP A 103 0.19 -8.94 -4.33
N LEU A 104 -1.08 -9.28 -4.05
CA LEU A 104 -2.16 -8.31 -3.99
C LEU A 104 -1.92 -7.28 -2.88
N SER A 105 -1.50 -7.71 -1.68
CA SER A 105 -1.16 -6.82 -0.57
C SER A 105 -0.02 -5.86 -0.91
N LEU A 106 1.04 -6.34 -1.57
CA LEU A 106 2.16 -5.50 -1.99
C LEU A 106 1.74 -4.46 -3.05
N GLN A 107 0.88 -4.86 -3.99
CA GLN A 107 0.32 -3.92 -4.97
C GLN A 107 -0.55 -2.85 -4.29
N PHE A 108 -1.42 -3.24 -3.37
CA PHE A 108 -2.23 -2.29 -2.61
C PHE A 108 -1.39 -1.36 -1.74
N GLN A 109 -0.34 -1.88 -1.10
CA GLN A 109 0.60 -1.07 -0.34
C GLN A 109 1.25 -0.01 -1.24
N SER A 110 1.78 -0.41 -2.39
CA SER A 110 2.43 0.53 -3.32
C SER A 110 1.48 1.63 -3.82
N LEU A 111 0.20 1.30 -4.04
CA LEU A 111 -0.80 2.26 -4.49
C LEU A 111 -1.28 3.18 -3.35
N SER A 112 -1.37 2.67 -2.12
CA SER A 112 -1.96 3.38 -0.98
C SER A 112 -0.94 4.18 -0.16
N GLU A 113 0.33 3.74 -0.11
CA GLU A 113 1.40 4.34 0.69
C GLU A 113 1.51 5.87 0.49
N PRO A 114 1.57 6.43 -0.73
CA PRO A 114 1.60 7.88 -0.90
C PRO A 114 0.42 8.62 -0.27
N PHE A 115 -0.80 8.11 -0.44
CA PHE A 115 -2.00 8.73 0.14
C PHE A 115 -1.97 8.70 1.68
N LEU A 116 -1.48 7.60 2.25
CA LEU A 116 -1.34 7.45 3.70
C LEU A 116 -0.30 8.42 4.25
N LEU A 117 0.87 8.54 3.60
CA LEU A 117 1.93 9.48 3.99
C LEU A 117 1.45 10.93 3.91
N LEU A 118 0.77 11.31 2.82
CA LEU A 118 0.19 12.64 2.65
C LEU A 118 -0.81 12.98 3.76
N ARG A 119 -1.72 12.04 4.06
CA ARG A 119 -2.70 12.19 5.13
C ARG A 119 -2.03 12.33 6.49
N GLU A 120 -0.98 11.57 6.76
CA GLU A 120 -0.23 11.63 8.00
C GLU A 120 0.47 12.98 8.19
N ILE A 121 1.12 13.51 7.14
CA ILE A 121 1.71 14.85 7.14
C ILE A 121 0.65 15.91 7.47
N GLU A 122 -0.50 15.86 6.81
CA GLU A 122 -1.60 16.81 7.07
C GLU A 122 -2.13 16.72 8.51
N LEU A 123 -2.27 15.50 9.05
CA LEU A 123 -2.64 15.30 10.45
C LEU A 123 -1.60 15.88 11.41
N HIS A 124 -0.31 15.73 11.14
CA HIS A 124 0.74 16.35 11.94
C HIS A 124 0.69 17.87 11.87
N ILE A 125 0.54 18.44 10.67
CA ILE A 125 0.36 19.89 10.48
C ILE A 125 -0.79 20.42 11.34
N ARG A 126 -1.97 19.78 11.25
CA ARG A 126 -3.15 20.16 12.03
C ARG A 126 -2.88 20.13 13.53
N ARG A 127 -2.15 19.13 14.03
CA ARG A 127 -1.79 19.04 15.46
C ARG A 127 -0.82 20.12 15.90
N ILE A 128 0.16 20.46 15.06
CA ILE A 128 1.13 21.53 15.34
C ILE A 128 0.41 22.87 15.43
N LEU A 129 -0.42 23.20 14.44
CA LEU A 129 -1.13 24.47 14.38
C LEU A 129 -2.28 24.54 15.37
N GLY A 130 -3.09 23.50 15.50
CA GLY A 130 -4.31 23.49 16.32
C GLY A 130 -4.08 23.71 17.82
N LYS A 131 -2.85 23.51 18.32
CA LYS A 131 -2.49 23.83 19.71
C LYS A 131 -2.18 25.31 19.94
N LYS A 132 -1.78 26.07 18.92
CA LYS A 132 -1.15 27.40 19.07
C LYS A 132 -1.78 28.50 18.21
N VAL A 133 -2.55 28.13 17.19
CA VAL A 133 -3.20 29.04 16.24
C VAL A 133 -4.68 29.20 16.60
N THR A 134 -5.18 30.42 16.52
CA THR A 134 -6.58 30.78 16.83
C THR A 134 -7.32 31.27 15.59
N GLU A 135 -8.65 31.40 15.66
CA GLU A 135 -9.47 31.91 14.54
C GLU A 135 -9.00 33.28 14.02
N SER A 136 -8.49 34.15 14.91
CA SER A 136 -7.91 35.43 14.54
C SER A 136 -6.74 35.32 13.55
N ASP A 137 -5.98 34.23 13.58
CA ASP A 137 -4.84 34.01 12.69
C ASP A 137 -5.29 33.66 11.27
N PHE A 138 -6.54 33.21 11.10
CA PHE A 138 -7.08 32.91 9.77
C PHE A 138 -7.30 34.18 8.93
N GLN A 139 -7.24 35.37 9.53
CA GLN A 139 -7.21 36.64 8.78
C GLN A 139 -6.03 36.71 7.81
N ILE A 140 -4.92 36.02 8.09
CA ILE A 140 -3.75 35.89 7.19
C ILE A 140 -4.16 35.27 5.83
N LEU A 141 -5.24 34.48 5.82
CA LEU A 141 -5.74 33.78 4.64
C LEU A 141 -6.69 34.62 3.79
N GLU A 142 -7.26 35.70 4.33
CA GLU A 142 -8.27 36.54 3.65
C GLU A 142 -7.67 37.35 2.48
N GLY A 143 -6.36 37.58 2.46
CA GLY A 143 -5.67 38.28 1.37
C GLY A 143 -5.43 37.45 0.09
N ALA A 144 -5.88 36.20 0.02
CA ALA A 144 -5.48 35.25 -1.04
C ALA A 144 -6.45 35.13 -2.24
N ALA A 145 -7.72 35.47 -2.05
CA ALA A 145 -8.81 35.58 -3.02
C ALA A 145 -10.11 35.73 -2.22
N PRO A 146 -11.17 36.38 -2.74
CA PRO A 146 -12.46 36.45 -2.04
C PRO A 146 -13.10 35.06 -2.02
N SER A 147 -12.71 34.25 -1.03
CA SER A 147 -13.46 33.08 -0.61
C SER A 147 -14.71 33.58 0.13
N ASN A 148 -15.90 33.31 -0.41
CA ASN A 148 -17.17 33.55 0.28
C ASN A 148 -17.34 32.69 1.56
N ARG A 149 -16.34 31.88 1.92
CA ARG A 149 -16.35 31.03 3.11
C ARG A 149 -15.32 31.55 4.11
N LYS A 150 -15.80 32.09 5.23
CA LYS A 150 -15.00 32.30 6.44
C LYS A 150 -14.68 30.95 7.04
N VAL A 151 -13.39 30.64 7.17
CA VAL A 151 -12.93 29.44 7.86
C VAL A 151 -12.94 29.72 9.34
N SER A 152 -13.53 28.81 10.13
CA SER A 152 -13.65 28.95 11.59
C SER A 152 -12.84 27.91 12.35
N GLN A 153 -12.43 26.83 11.69
CA GLN A 153 -11.71 25.71 12.31
C GLN A 153 -10.46 25.33 11.52
N ILE A 154 -9.42 24.87 12.24
CA ILE A 154 -8.14 24.47 11.65
C ILE A 154 -8.35 23.31 10.66
N GLU A 155 -9.29 22.40 10.92
CA GLU A 155 -9.57 21.21 10.12
C GLU A 155 -10.19 21.50 8.74
N GLU A 156 -10.76 22.69 8.55
CA GLU A 156 -11.36 23.13 7.29
C GLU A 156 -10.32 23.63 6.28
N LEU A 157 -9.07 23.84 6.74
CA LEU A 157 -8.00 24.36 5.89
C LEU A 157 -7.45 23.28 4.96
N THR A 158 -7.18 23.72 3.73
CA THR A 158 -6.43 22.96 2.73
C THR A 158 -4.93 22.96 3.02
N LEU A 159 -4.19 22.02 2.43
CA LEU A 159 -2.72 21.97 2.54
C LEU A 159 -2.06 23.31 2.17
N GLY A 160 -2.51 23.95 1.09
CA GLY A 160 -1.98 25.26 0.68
C GLY A 160 -2.25 26.37 1.71
N GLN A 161 -3.40 26.33 2.39
CA GLN A 161 -3.71 27.29 3.45
C GLN A 161 -2.86 27.05 4.70
N TYR A 162 -2.57 25.79 5.07
CA TYR A 162 -1.62 25.53 6.16
C TYR A 162 -0.23 26.07 5.83
N ILE A 163 0.27 25.83 4.62
CA ILE A 163 1.57 26.33 4.17
C ILE A 163 1.61 27.86 4.25
N ARG A 164 0.54 28.54 3.85
CA ARG A 164 0.43 30.01 3.96
C ARG A 164 0.49 30.52 5.40
N LEU A 165 -0.08 29.78 6.36
CA LEU A 165 0.11 30.11 7.78
C LEU A 165 1.58 30.00 8.18
N PHE A 166 2.26 28.91 7.80
CA PHE A 166 3.70 28.74 8.05
C PHE A 166 4.59 29.75 7.30
N GLN A 167 4.09 30.48 6.31
CA GLN A 167 4.85 31.57 5.68
C GLN A 167 4.85 32.86 6.53
N HIS A 168 3.97 32.97 7.53
CA HIS A 168 3.84 34.18 8.33
C HIS A 168 4.73 34.14 9.58
N PRO A 169 5.61 35.15 9.82
CA PRO A 169 6.53 35.15 10.97
C PRO A 169 5.85 35.03 12.34
N ASP A 170 4.67 35.62 12.50
CA ASP A 170 3.91 35.57 13.76
C ASP A 170 3.49 34.14 14.15
N ILE A 171 3.27 33.27 13.16
CA ILE A 171 2.95 31.85 13.42
C ILE A 171 4.15 31.15 14.02
N TRP A 172 5.37 31.42 13.55
CA TRP A 172 6.60 30.85 14.12
C TRP A 172 6.86 31.31 15.55
N THR A 173 6.56 32.58 15.84
CA THR A 173 6.63 33.12 17.21
C THR A 173 5.68 32.36 18.15
N LYS A 174 4.47 32.02 17.70
CA LYS A 174 3.49 31.23 18.48
C LYS A 174 3.88 29.77 18.65
N LEU A 175 4.47 29.17 17.62
CA LEU A 175 4.91 27.78 17.64
C LEU A 175 6.14 27.57 18.53
N ALA A 176 6.96 28.62 18.71
CA ALA A 176 8.19 28.60 19.52
C ALA A 176 9.15 27.47 19.13
N LEU A 177 9.22 27.16 17.83
CA LEU A 177 10.09 26.13 17.28
C LEU A 177 11.47 26.72 16.92
N SER A 178 12.53 25.99 17.25
CA SER A 178 13.93 26.36 16.93
C SER A 178 14.41 25.68 15.64
N ILE A 179 13.59 25.71 14.59
CA ILE A 179 13.93 25.17 13.27
C ILE A 179 13.85 26.29 12.22
N ASP A 180 14.53 26.10 11.09
CA ASP A 180 14.48 27.07 10.00
C ASP A 180 13.11 27.06 9.31
N ALA A 181 12.44 28.22 9.30
CA ALA A 181 11.12 28.39 8.74
C ALA A 181 11.08 28.22 7.21
N THR A 182 12.16 28.61 6.54
CA THR A 182 12.25 28.60 5.08
C THR A 182 12.41 27.18 4.57
N GLU A 183 13.32 26.40 5.16
CA GLU A 183 13.50 24.97 4.87
C GLU A 183 12.23 24.17 5.17
N PHE A 184 11.53 24.49 6.27
CA PHE A 184 10.27 23.85 6.61
C PHE A 184 9.18 24.10 5.55
N VAL A 185 8.99 25.37 5.15
CA VAL A 185 8.00 25.74 4.13
C VAL A 185 8.34 25.11 2.78
N GLN A 186 9.62 25.10 2.38
CA GLN A 186 10.07 24.46 1.14
C GLN A 186 9.75 22.96 1.11
N LEU A 187 9.97 22.26 2.23
CA LEU A 187 9.61 20.84 2.34
C LEU A 187 8.09 20.64 2.17
N LEU A 188 7.27 21.48 2.79
CA LEU A 188 5.81 21.38 2.63
C LEU A 188 5.34 21.73 1.22
N ASP A 189 6.00 22.66 0.54
CA ASP A 189 5.72 22.95 -0.87
C ASP A 189 6.09 21.78 -1.78
N GLN A 190 7.20 21.08 -1.53
CA GLN A 190 7.51 19.82 -2.23
C GLN A 190 6.41 18.78 -2.03
N VAL A 191 5.91 18.62 -0.79
CA VAL A 191 4.78 17.73 -0.48
C VAL A 191 3.52 18.15 -1.23
N ARG A 192 3.24 19.46 -1.34
CA ARG A 192 2.09 19.99 -2.06
C ARG A 192 2.15 19.65 -3.56
N GLU A 193 3.32 19.79 -4.19
CA GLU A 193 3.49 19.41 -5.60
C GLU A 193 3.27 17.91 -5.81
N ILE A 194 3.91 17.06 -4.99
CA ILE A 194 3.71 15.60 -5.04
C ILE A 194 2.23 15.24 -4.85
N ARG A 195 1.55 15.88 -3.89
CA ARG A 195 0.11 15.68 -3.65
C ARG A 195 -0.71 16.03 -4.88
N ASN A 196 -0.40 17.12 -5.55
CA ASN A 196 -1.15 17.53 -6.75
C ASN A 196 -0.97 16.51 -7.87
N GLU A 197 0.26 16.08 -8.14
CA GLU A 197 0.55 15.04 -9.14
C GLU A 197 -0.18 13.72 -8.84
N VAL A 198 -0.10 13.24 -7.59
CA VAL A 198 -0.81 12.02 -7.15
C VAL A 198 -2.33 12.15 -7.32
N MET A 199 -2.89 13.34 -7.08
CA MET A 199 -4.34 13.61 -7.20
C MET A 199 -4.79 13.81 -8.65
N HIS A 200 -3.88 14.17 -9.56
CA HIS A 200 -4.19 14.30 -10.98
C HIS A 200 -4.30 12.97 -11.71
N PHE A 201 -4.08 11.82 -11.03
CA PHE A 201 -4.06 10.49 -11.62
C PHE A 201 -3.25 10.48 -12.94
N ASP A 202 -2.15 11.24 -12.97
CA ASP A 202 -1.26 11.21 -14.10
C ASP A 202 -0.80 9.76 -14.32
N ARG A 203 -0.61 9.40 -15.59
CA ARG A 203 -0.43 8.00 -16.01
C ARG A 203 0.87 7.39 -15.48
N ASP A 204 1.77 8.22 -14.98
CA ASP A 204 3.07 7.79 -14.50
C ASP A 204 3.02 7.43 -13.01
N PRO A 205 3.51 6.24 -12.64
CA PRO A 205 3.62 5.86 -11.24
C PRO A 205 4.54 6.83 -10.51
N MET A 206 4.20 7.14 -9.26
CA MET A 206 5.02 7.97 -8.38
C MET A 206 6.48 7.47 -8.38
N THR A 207 7.40 8.40 -8.54
CA THR A 207 8.84 8.08 -8.57
C THR A 207 9.35 7.74 -7.17
N LYS A 208 10.46 6.99 -7.11
CA LYS A 208 11.11 6.66 -5.85
C LYS A 208 11.53 7.91 -5.06
N ASP A 209 12.02 8.95 -5.75
CA ASP A 209 12.47 10.18 -5.10
C ASP A 209 11.32 10.96 -4.46
N GLN A 210 10.14 10.95 -5.09
CA GLN A 210 8.93 11.53 -4.51
C GLN A 210 8.48 10.75 -3.27
N LEU A 211 8.46 9.41 -3.34
CA LEU A 211 8.13 8.58 -2.20
C LEU A 211 9.11 8.80 -1.03
N ASP A 212 10.41 8.87 -1.33
CA ASP A 212 11.44 9.12 -0.32
C ASP A 212 11.28 10.53 0.28
N THR A 213 10.84 11.52 -0.50
CA THR A 213 10.52 12.87 -0.02
C THR A 213 9.33 12.84 0.96
N LEU A 214 8.24 12.14 0.62
CA LEU A 214 7.11 11.95 1.54
C LEU A 214 7.54 11.24 2.83
N LYS A 215 8.35 10.18 2.73
CA LYS A 215 8.87 9.45 3.91
C LYS A 215 9.73 10.34 4.81
N ARG A 216 10.61 11.16 4.22
CA ARG A 216 11.42 12.13 4.98
C ARG A 216 10.53 13.17 5.67
N ALA A 217 9.55 13.73 4.95
CA ALA A 217 8.61 14.70 5.51
C ALA A 217 7.80 14.11 6.67
N THR A 218 7.24 12.92 6.51
CA THR A 218 6.48 12.24 7.58
C THR A 218 7.32 12.04 8.84
N ARG A 219 8.54 11.49 8.72
CA ARG A 219 9.43 11.29 9.87
C ARG A 219 9.81 12.60 10.55
N PHE A 220 10.11 13.62 9.75
CA PHE A 220 10.45 14.93 10.28
C PHE A 220 9.28 15.55 11.06
N MET A 221 8.06 15.50 10.50
CA MET A 221 6.85 15.98 11.16
C MET A 221 6.52 15.21 12.44
N GLN A 222 6.77 13.90 12.45
CA GLN A 222 6.61 13.06 13.64
C GLN A 222 7.57 13.49 14.76
N HIS A 223 8.86 13.68 14.44
CA HIS A 223 9.83 14.16 15.43
C HIS A 223 9.44 15.54 15.95
N LEU A 224 9.04 16.48 15.08
CA LEU A 224 8.58 17.80 15.53
C LEU A 224 7.41 17.69 16.50
N TYR A 225 6.44 16.83 16.22
CA TYR A 225 5.32 16.60 17.13
C TYR A 225 5.75 16.06 18.50
N GLU A 226 6.66 15.09 18.55
CA GLU A 226 7.15 14.49 19.80
C GLU A 226 7.87 15.49 20.70
N PHE A 227 8.54 16.49 20.11
CA PHE A 227 9.34 17.48 20.83
C PHE A 227 8.65 18.84 21.00
N ILE A 228 7.44 19.05 20.46
CA ILE A 228 6.66 20.26 20.76
C ILE A 228 6.23 20.22 22.24
N PRO A 229 6.65 21.22 23.05
CA PRO A 229 6.28 21.27 24.45
C PRO A 229 4.76 21.21 24.62
N SER A 230 4.30 20.25 25.42
CA SER A 230 2.91 20.23 25.89
C SER A 230 2.77 21.29 26.99
N HIS A 231 2.69 22.55 26.56
CA HIS A 231 2.27 23.67 27.42
C HIS A 231 0.89 24.11 26.98
#